data_AF-A0A6A8AXL5-F1
#
_entry.id   AF-A0A6A8AXL5-F1
#
_cell.length_a   1.000
_cell.length_b   1.000
_cell.length_c   1.000
_cell.angle_alpha   90.00
_cell.angle_beta   90.00
_cell.angle_gamma   90.00
#
_symmetry.space_group_name_H-M   'P 1'
#
loop_
_entity.id
_entity.type
_entity.pdbx_description
1 polymer ?
#
loop_
_entity_poly.entity_id
_entity_poly.type
_entity_poly.pdbx_seq_one_letter_code
_entity_poly.pdbx_strand_id
1 'polypeptide(L)'
;MSLRIGTSGWYYDEWVGPFYDRKKGMFTAYTKVFDTAEVNSTFYAYPRPQMVEGWERNSPDGFTFALKLPKVITHDKWLDLDKGVEGDTGRFLNLLLPLYMSGKLGPILIQLRPKFNYEEHVGNLESYLEVLPSEYEWAVEFRHKSWMRPETYEILRKHNVAYTIVDEPLLPPAIHVTADFAYVRWHGHGSRIWYDYDYSASELESWIPRVNETKRRAKKVYGYFNNHYGANAVKNAVELLEMLNTATTEQSASLRKIVEHRTQKGRPRGVQPLESFKVDDADVSVADHLMRFTDAPRLSRGEKIDDSELTINLVSEDRIQAEIRSYVVDIDLEERTLRHDCDDWRKGVDRKRLCKHLAKLFLKLPPGQAKQVLGDMWENRDSWRFEAI
;
A
#
# COMPACT_ATOMS: atom_id res chain seq x y z
N MET A 1 4.66 28.53 -8.78
CA MET A 1 5.02 27.10 -8.70
C MET A 1 3.92 26.36 -7.97
N SER A 2 3.33 25.34 -8.59
CA SER A 2 2.25 24.56 -7.99
C SER A 2 2.80 23.27 -7.37
N LEU A 3 2.59 23.07 -6.08
CA LEU A 3 2.81 21.80 -5.38
C LEU A 3 1.44 21.13 -5.21
N ARG A 4 1.29 19.91 -5.73
CA ARG A 4 0.09 19.10 -5.56
C ARG A 4 0.48 17.78 -4.93
N ILE A 5 0.02 17.55 -3.70
CA ILE A 5 0.23 16.29 -2.98
C ILE A 5 -1.13 15.65 -2.78
N GLY A 6 -1.24 14.39 -3.20
CA GLY A 6 -2.43 13.57 -2.98
C GLY A 6 -2.03 12.13 -2.71
N THR A 7 -2.92 11.22 -3.06
CA THR A 7 -2.73 9.78 -2.84
C THR A 7 -2.85 9.00 -4.14
N SER A 8 -2.20 7.84 -4.15
CA SER A 8 -2.41 6.79 -5.14
C SER A 8 -3.75 6.12 -4.88
N GLY A 9 -4.78 6.54 -5.62
CA GLY A 9 -6.16 6.11 -5.44
C GLY A 9 -6.90 6.83 -4.32
N TRP A 10 -8.22 6.71 -4.33
CA TRP A 10 -9.13 7.31 -3.35
C TRP A 10 -10.19 6.32 -2.84
N TYR A 11 -10.29 5.13 -3.41
CA TYR A 11 -11.33 4.16 -3.09
C TYR A 11 -10.74 2.97 -2.32
N TYR A 12 -10.68 3.11 -1.00
CA TYR A 12 -10.21 2.07 -0.08
C TYR A 12 -11.21 1.88 1.06
N ASP A 13 -11.67 0.65 1.28
CA ASP A 13 -12.65 0.33 2.32
C ASP A 13 -12.14 0.69 3.73
N GLU A 14 -10.84 0.52 3.96
CA GLU A 14 -10.16 0.83 5.23
C GLU A 14 -10.14 2.33 5.55
N TRP A 15 -10.44 3.19 4.57
CA TRP A 15 -10.54 4.63 4.80
C TRP A 15 -11.90 5.02 5.37
N VAL A 16 -12.90 4.12 5.36
CA VAL A 16 -14.20 4.34 5.99
C VAL A 16 -14.10 4.18 7.50
N GLY A 17 -14.39 5.23 8.24
CA GLY A 17 -14.08 5.39 9.65
C GLY A 17 -13.03 6.49 9.84
N PRO A 18 -11.74 6.23 9.58
CA PRO A 18 -10.68 7.20 9.83
C PRO A 18 -10.75 8.43 8.93
N PHE A 19 -11.10 8.27 7.64
CA PHE A 19 -11.12 9.37 6.68
C PHE A 19 -12.53 9.66 6.15
N TYR A 20 -13.21 8.65 5.59
CA TYR A 20 -14.58 8.76 5.10
C TYR A 20 -15.60 8.38 6.16
N ASP A 21 -16.77 9.03 6.16
CA ASP A 21 -17.86 8.62 7.06
C ASP A 21 -18.57 7.35 6.58
N ARG A 22 -18.60 7.13 5.26
CA ARG A 22 -19.34 6.03 4.62
C ARG A 22 -18.77 5.73 3.23
N LYS A 23 -19.05 4.54 2.71
CA LYS A 23 -18.64 4.12 1.35
C LYS A 23 -19.23 4.97 0.23
N LYS A 24 -20.46 5.46 0.38
CA LYS A 24 -21.13 6.25 -0.67
C LYS A 24 -20.52 7.65 -0.73
N GLY A 25 -20.07 8.06 -1.92
CA GLY A 25 -19.56 9.42 -2.17
C GLY A 25 -18.09 9.64 -1.78
N MET A 26 -17.29 8.57 -1.67
CA MET A 26 -15.86 8.68 -1.32
C MET A 26 -15.08 9.63 -2.22
N PHE A 27 -15.34 9.62 -3.54
CA PHE A 27 -14.67 10.56 -4.45
C PHE A 27 -15.03 12.03 -4.17
N THR A 28 -16.32 12.31 -3.92
CA THR A 28 -16.77 13.66 -3.53
C THR A 28 -16.19 14.09 -2.17
N ALA A 29 -16.01 13.15 -1.23
CA ALA A 29 -15.34 13.44 0.04
C ALA A 29 -13.84 13.69 -0.16
N TYR A 30 -13.19 12.90 -1.01
CA TYR A 30 -11.76 13.02 -1.34
C TYR A 30 -11.43 14.38 -1.96
N THR A 31 -12.23 14.82 -2.94
CA THR A 31 -12.04 16.08 -3.67
C THR A 31 -12.22 17.34 -2.82
N LYS A 32 -12.77 17.21 -1.60
CA LYS A 32 -12.80 18.32 -0.61
C LYS A 32 -11.46 18.50 0.12
N VAL A 33 -10.60 17.49 0.06
CA VAL A 33 -9.35 17.42 0.84
C VAL A 33 -8.15 17.51 -0.08
N PHE A 34 -8.20 16.84 -1.22
CA PHE A 34 -7.14 16.86 -2.22
C PHE A 34 -7.65 17.41 -3.54
N ASP A 35 -6.80 18.15 -4.22
CA ASP A 35 -7.01 18.67 -5.57
C ASP A 35 -6.33 17.80 -6.63
N THR A 36 -5.78 16.64 -6.24
CA THR A 36 -5.15 15.69 -7.14
C THR A 36 -5.27 14.26 -6.66
N ALA A 37 -5.26 13.31 -7.59
CA ALA A 37 -5.11 11.88 -7.29
C ALA A 37 -4.34 11.16 -8.39
N GLU A 38 -3.59 10.11 -8.04
CA GLU A 38 -3.02 9.18 -8.99
C GLU A 38 -3.96 7.99 -9.21
N VAL A 39 -4.32 7.73 -10.47
CA VAL A 39 -5.17 6.61 -10.89
C VAL A 39 -4.31 5.40 -11.21
N ASN A 40 -4.39 4.37 -10.36
CA ASN A 40 -3.67 3.11 -10.58
C ASN A 40 -4.51 2.01 -11.24
N SER A 41 -5.84 2.14 -11.27
CA SER A 41 -6.71 1.12 -11.88
C SER A 41 -6.44 0.93 -13.38
N THR A 42 -6.03 1.99 -14.07
CA THR A 42 -5.68 2.01 -15.50
C THR A 42 -4.48 1.14 -15.84
N PHE A 43 -3.62 0.82 -14.85
CA PHE A 43 -2.54 -0.13 -15.00
C PHE A 43 -3.05 -1.53 -15.35
N TYR A 44 -4.17 -1.96 -14.75
CA TYR A 44 -4.66 -3.34 -14.91
C TYR A 44 -5.51 -3.52 -16.17
N ALA A 45 -6.20 -2.45 -16.59
CA ALA A 45 -7.01 -2.44 -17.79
C ALA A 45 -7.20 -1.00 -18.29
N TYR A 46 -7.36 -0.83 -19.61
CA TYR A 46 -7.80 0.44 -20.18
C TYR A 46 -9.09 0.90 -19.49
N PRO A 47 -9.21 2.20 -19.14
CA PRO A 47 -10.41 2.71 -18.53
C PRO A 47 -11.57 2.64 -19.54
N ARG A 48 -12.79 2.44 -19.03
CA ARG A 48 -14.00 2.57 -19.87
C ARG A 48 -14.23 4.06 -20.15
N PRO A 49 -14.67 4.46 -21.36
CA PRO A 49 -14.93 5.88 -21.68
C PRO A 49 -15.82 6.57 -20.63
N GLN A 50 -16.91 5.90 -20.21
CA GLN A 50 -17.85 6.44 -19.22
C GLN A 50 -17.21 6.66 -17.84
N MET A 51 -16.16 5.92 -17.51
CA MET A 51 -15.42 6.11 -16.26
C MET A 51 -14.61 7.40 -16.31
N VAL A 52 -13.94 7.68 -17.44
CA VAL A 52 -13.15 8.90 -17.63
C VAL A 52 -14.06 10.13 -17.68
N GLU A 53 -15.17 10.04 -18.42
CA GLU A 53 -16.21 11.09 -18.42
C GLU A 53 -16.81 11.29 -17.03
N GLY A 54 -16.95 10.22 -16.25
CA GLY A 54 -17.38 10.30 -14.86
C GLY A 54 -16.38 11.03 -13.98
N TRP A 55 -15.08 10.79 -14.13
CA TRP A 55 -14.03 11.52 -13.41
C TRP A 55 -14.00 13.00 -13.77
N GLU A 56 -14.05 13.30 -15.06
CA GLU A 56 -14.10 14.67 -15.58
C GLU A 56 -15.28 15.44 -14.96
N ARG A 57 -16.49 14.88 -15.06
CA ARG A 57 -17.73 15.55 -14.65
C ARG A 57 -17.89 15.73 -13.15
N ASN A 58 -17.41 14.75 -12.36
CA ASN A 58 -17.63 14.74 -10.91
C ASN A 58 -16.45 15.33 -10.11
N SER A 59 -15.36 15.69 -10.77
CA SER A 59 -14.24 16.37 -10.13
C SER A 59 -14.41 17.89 -10.21
N PRO A 60 -14.03 18.66 -9.17
CA PRO A 60 -14.05 20.11 -9.22
C PRO A 60 -13.13 20.68 -10.31
N ASP A 61 -13.35 21.94 -10.67
CA ASP A 61 -12.42 22.68 -11.53
C ASP A 61 -11.05 22.78 -10.86
N GLY A 62 -9.99 22.64 -11.66
CA GLY A 62 -8.61 22.64 -11.17
C GLY A 62 -8.15 21.34 -10.49
N PHE A 63 -9.03 20.32 -10.38
CA PHE A 63 -8.63 18.98 -9.93
C PHE A 63 -7.76 18.30 -11.01
N THR A 64 -6.66 17.65 -10.60
CA THR A 64 -5.70 17.03 -11.53
C THR A 64 -5.57 15.54 -11.29
N PHE A 65 -5.78 14.73 -12.33
CA PHE A 65 -5.53 13.29 -12.30
C PHE A 65 -4.16 12.97 -12.89
N ALA A 66 -3.29 12.32 -12.12
CA ALA A 66 -2.18 11.56 -12.68
C ALA A 66 -2.67 10.15 -13.03
N LEU A 67 -2.20 9.57 -14.13
CA LEU A 67 -2.67 8.24 -14.54
C LEU A 67 -1.51 7.30 -14.81
N LYS A 68 -1.66 6.06 -14.36
CA LYS A 68 -0.68 5.02 -14.64
C LYS A 68 -0.93 4.38 -16.00
N LEU A 69 0.13 4.27 -16.79
CA LEU A 69 0.08 3.65 -18.11
C LEU A 69 -0.28 2.16 -17.99
N PRO A 70 -1.13 1.60 -18.89
CA PRO A 70 -1.49 0.19 -18.86
C PRO A 70 -0.29 -0.76 -18.84
N LYS A 71 -0.38 -1.83 -18.03
CA LYS A 71 0.68 -2.85 -17.88
C LYS A 71 1.00 -3.56 -19.20
N VAL A 72 0.06 -3.60 -20.15
CA VAL A 72 0.30 -4.20 -21.45
C VAL A 72 1.45 -3.50 -22.17
N ILE A 73 1.59 -2.19 -22.00
CA ILE A 73 2.67 -1.40 -22.59
C ILE A 73 3.98 -1.59 -21.82
N THR A 74 3.95 -1.45 -20.50
CA THR A 74 5.17 -1.38 -19.66
C THR A 74 5.70 -2.74 -19.20
N HIS A 75 4.85 -3.73 -18.97
CA HIS A 75 5.19 -5.03 -18.36
C HIS A 75 5.08 -6.19 -19.35
N ASP A 76 4.04 -6.21 -20.18
CA ASP A 76 3.80 -7.33 -21.10
C ASP A 76 4.59 -7.13 -22.40
N LYS A 77 4.60 -5.90 -22.93
CA LYS A 77 5.32 -5.52 -24.16
C LYS A 77 6.64 -4.80 -23.95
N TRP A 78 7.01 -4.44 -22.71
CA TRP A 78 8.34 -3.89 -22.38
C TRP A 78 8.75 -2.66 -23.20
N LEU A 79 7.79 -1.78 -23.50
CA LEU A 79 8.00 -0.59 -24.35
C LEU A 79 8.51 -0.88 -25.78
N ASP A 80 8.38 -2.12 -26.23
CA ASP A 80 8.88 -2.58 -27.52
C ASP A 80 7.95 -2.12 -28.65
N LEU A 81 8.46 -1.23 -29.52
CA LEU A 81 7.70 -0.65 -30.63
C LEU A 81 7.20 -1.72 -31.61
N ASP A 82 7.97 -2.79 -31.83
CA ASP A 82 7.60 -3.89 -32.74
C ASP A 82 6.40 -4.68 -32.21
N LYS A 83 6.09 -4.56 -30.91
CA LYS A 83 4.89 -5.13 -30.29
C LYS A 83 3.68 -4.20 -30.34
N GLY A 84 3.78 -3.05 -31.00
CA GLY A 84 2.68 -2.10 -31.21
C GLY A 84 2.33 -1.27 -29.99
N VAL A 85 3.30 -0.98 -29.10
CA VAL A 85 3.05 -0.14 -27.92
C VAL A 85 2.67 1.30 -28.26
N GLU A 86 3.07 1.81 -29.42
CA GLU A 86 2.67 3.15 -29.90
C GLU A 86 1.15 3.22 -30.10
N GLY A 87 0.57 2.25 -30.81
CA GLY A 87 -0.88 2.15 -31.01
C GLY A 87 -1.66 1.94 -29.69
N ASP A 88 -1.11 1.13 -28.78
CA ASP A 88 -1.67 0.96 -27.42
C ASP A 88 -1.65 2.28 -26.62
N THR A 89 -0.57 3.05 -26.76
CA THR A 89 -0.44 4.37 -26.12
C THR A 89 -1.44 5.34 -26.71
N GLY A 90 -1.55 5.43 -28.04
CA GLY A 90 -2.55 6.27 -28.71
C GLY A 90 -3.98 5.89 -28.32
N ARG A 91 -4.30 4.60 -28.20
CA ARG A 91 -5.59 4.14 -27.67
C ARG A 91 -5.84 4.64 -26.25
N PHE A 92 -4.84 4.58 -25.38
CA PHE A 92 -4.96 5.08 -24.02
C PHE A 92 -5.19 6.59 -23.99
N LEU A 93 -4.39 7.36 -24.72
CA LEU A 93 -4.51 8.82 -24.80
C LEU A 93 -5.87 9.27 -25.35
N ASN A 94 -6.39 8.57 -26.36
CA ASN A 94 -7.74 8.83 -26.88
C ASN A 94 -8.83 8.69 -25.81
N LEU A 95 -8.70 7.71 -24.90
CA LEU A 95 -9.63 7.57 -23.78
C LEU A 95 -9.53 8.71 -22.76
N LEU A 96 -8.36 9.36 -22.67
CA LEU A 96 -8.10 10.45 -21.73
C LEU A 96 -8.47 11.84 -22.27
N LEU A 97 -8.90 11.96 -23.53
CA LEU A 97 -9.27 13.22 -24.14
C LEU A 97 -10.23 14.06 -23.29
N PRO A 98 -11.28 13.51 -22.61
CA PRO A 98 -12.13 14.32 -21.74
C PRO A 98 -11.36 15.03 -20.61
N LEU A 99 -10.37 14.37 -20.00
CA LEU A 99 -9.52 14.97 -18.97
C LEU A 99 -8.52 15.97 -19.56
N TYR A 100 -7.96 15.66 -20.73
CA TYR A 100 -7.02 16.55 -21.40
C TYR A 100 -7.71 17.87 -21.80
N MET A 101 -8.85 17.78 -22.47
CA MET A 101 -9.60 18.93 -22.97
C MET A 101 -10.17 19.81 -21.85
N SER A 102 -10.47 19.23 -20.69
CA SER A 102 -10.92 19.97 -19.49
C SER A 102 -9.77 20.53 -18.64
N GLY A 103 -8.51 20.28 -19.01
CA GLY A 103 -7.34 20.68 -18.23
C GLY A 103 -7.15 19.91 -16.92
N LYS A 104 -7.82 18.76 -16.76
CA LYS A 104 -7.78 17.91 -15.56
C LYS A 104 -6.80 16.74 -15.69
N LEU A 105 -6.19 16.54 -16.86
CA LEU A 105 -5.12 15.57 -17.08
C LEU A 105 -3.78 16.12 -16.59
N GLY A 106 -3.19 15.45 -15.61
CA GLY A 106 -1.81 15.64 -15.16
C GLY A 106 -0.86 14.60 -15.75
N PRO A 107 0.22 14.25 -15.03
CA PRO A 107 1.24 13.37 -15.56
C PRO A 107 0.76 11.94 -15.81
N ILE A 108 1.32 11.32 -16.84
CA ILE A 108 1.14 9.91 -17.17
C ILE A 108 2.37 9.14 -16.72
N LEU A 109 2.17 8.23 -15.77
CA LEU A 109 3.21 7.43 -15.13
C LEU A 109 3.50 6.15 -15.93
N ILE A 110 4.72 6.07 -16.45
CA ILE A 110 5.36 4.91 -17.06
C ILE A 110 6.14 4.16 -15.96
N GLN A 111 5.44 3.39 -15.14
CA GLN A 111 6.10 2.56 -14.13
C GLN A 111 6.62 1.27 -14.78
N LEU A 112 7.93 1.08 -14.71
CA LEU A 112 8.61 -0.09 -15.27
C LEU A 112 8.66 -1.24 -14.27
N ARG A 113 8.86 -2.45 -14.81
CA ARG A 113 8.96 -3.67 -13.99
C ARG A 113 10.38 -3.88 -13.45
N PRO A 114 10.56 -4.60 -12.33
CA PRO A 114 11.90 -4.82 -11.75
C PRO A 114 12.93 -5.48 -12.66
N LYS A 115 12.50 -6.29 -13.65
CA LYS A 115 13.43 -6.93 -14.60
C LYS A 115 13.85 -6.03 -15.76
N PHE A 116 13.20 -4.87 -15.94
CA PHE A 116 13.56 -3.91 -16.98
C PHE A 116 14.85 -3.22 -16.54
N ASN A 117 16.00 -3.70 -17.03
CA ASN A 117 17.34 -3.22 -16.69
C ASN A 117 17.95 -2.38 -17.83
N TYR A 118 18.97 -1.59 -17.51
CA TYR A 118 19.56 -0.61 -18.42
C TYR A 118 20.24 -1.30 -19.60
N GLU A 119 21.02 -2.33 -19.30
CA GLU A 119 21.90 -3.02 -20.25
C GLU A 119 21.13 -3.65 -21.40
N GLU A 120 19.96 -4.21 -21.13
CA GLU A 120 19.12 -4.87 -22.13
C GLU A 120 18.05 -3.95 -22.75
N HIS A 121 17.61 -2.90 -22.05
CA HIS A 121 16.37 -2.19 -22.41
C HIS A 121 16.50 -0.68 -22.63
N VAL A 122 17.72 -0.12 -22.61
CA VAL A 122 17.93 1.30 -22.92
C VAL A 122 17.40 1.67 -24.31
N GLY A 123 17.63 0.83 -25.32
CA GLY A 123 17.13 1.08 -26.68
C GLY A 123 15.59 1.10 -26.77
N ASN A 124 14.91 0.22 -26.03
CA ASN A 124 13.44 0.21 -25.95
C ASN A 124 12.92 1.49 -25.30
N LEU A 125 13.56 1.94 -24.21
CA LEU A 125 13.17 3.17 -23.55
C LEU A 125 13.34 4.36 -24.50
N GLU A 126 14.54 4.56 -25.07
CA GLU A 126 14.82 5.69 -25.96
C GLU A 126 13.87 5.74 -27.15
N SER A 127 13.70 4.62 -27.86
CA SER A 127 12.81 4.54 -29.03
C SER A 127 11.36 4.82 -28.65
N TYR A 128 10.91 4.33 -27.49
CA TYR A 128 9.56 4.61 -27.01
C TYR A 128 9.36 6.08 -26.65
N LEU A 129 10.34 6.71 -25.98
CA LEU A 129 10.27 8.14 -25.65
C LEU A 129 10.31 9.05 -26.90
N GLU A 130 10.90 8.59 -28.00
CA GLU A 130 10.91 9.31 -29.29
C GLU A 130 9.52 9.41 -29.93
N VAL A 131 8.65 8.40 -29.74
CA VAL A 131 7.29 8.39 -30.31
C VAL A 131 6.24 8.97 -29.37
N LEU A 132 6.60 9.36 -28.14
CA LEU A 132 5.63 9.94 -27.20
C LEU A 132 5.23 11.37 -27.60
N PRO A 133 3.93 11.69 -27.59
CA PRO A 133 3.46 13.04 -27.86
C PRO A 133 3.91 14.02 -26.77
N SER A 134 4.58 15.09 -27.19
CA SER A 134 5.24 16.07 -26.32
C SER A 134 4.30 16.97 -25.51
N GLU A 135 3.03 17.03 -25.91
CA GLU A 135 1.99 17.84 -25.24
C GLU A 135 1.46 17.21 -23.95
N TYR A 136 1.89 15.99 -23.63
CA TYR A 136 1.55 15.29 -22.38
C TYR A 136 2.74 15.32 -21.41
N GLU A 137 2.44 15.43 -20.11
CA GLU A 137 3.43 15.32 -19.04
C GLU A 137 3.73 13.83 -18.79
N TRP A 138 4.94 13.36 -19.13
CA TRP A 138 5.33 11.95 -18.95
C TRP A 138 6.29 11.77 -17.78
N ALA A 139 6.08 10.75 -16.94
CA ALA A 139 6.97 10.42 -15.83
C ALA A 139 7.38 8.94 -15.89
N VAL A 140 8.67 8.63 -15.76
CA VAL A 140 9.19 7.25 -15.78
C VAL A 140 9.65 6.85 -14.39
N GLU A 141 9.15 5.71 -13.92
CA GLU A 141 9.53 5.14 -12.64
C GLU A 141 10.28 3.82 -12.83
N PHE A 142 11.57 3.85 -12.49
CA PHE A 142 12.45 2.70 -12.56
C PHE A 142 12.38 1.87 -11.27
N ARG A 143 12.47 0.55 -11.43
CA ARG A 143 12.48 -0.42 -10.32
C ARG A 143 13.78 -1.23 -10.23
N HIS A 144 14.76 -0.88 -11.06
CA HIS A 144 16.04 -1.58 -11.14
C HIS A 144 17.19 -0.58 -10.98
N LYS A 145 18.11 -0.87 -10.06
CA LYS A 145 19.24 0.01 -9.70
C LYS A 145 20.14 0.38 -10.88
N SER A 146 20.16 -0.44 -11.94
CA SER A 146 20.96 -0.16 -13.14
C SER A 146 20.60 1.19 -13.76
N TRP A 147 19.38 1.71 -13.57
CA TRP A 147 18.96 2.98 -14.16
C TRP A 147 19.44 4.22 -13.40
N MET A 148 19.99 4.06 -12.20
CA MET A 148 20.45 5.18 -11.37
C MET A 148 21.83 5.68 -11.82
N ARG A 149 21.90 6.26 -13.02
CA ARG A 149 23.13 6.73 -13.65
C ARG A 149 22.89 7.99 -14.51
N PRO A 150 23.93 8.83 -14.74
CA PRO A 150 23.80 10.08 -15.50
C PRO A 150 23.16 9.91 -16.88
N GLU A 151 23.50 8.85 -17.60
CA GLU A 151 23.01 8.59 -18.96
C GLU A 151 21.48 8.47 -19.00
N THR A 152 20.90 7.80 -18.00
CA THR A 152 19.43 7.70 -17.86
C THR A 152 18.80 9.08 -17.72
N TYR A 153 19.34 9.92 -16.85
CA TYR A 153 18.77 11.25 -16.60
C TYR A 153 18.88 12.15 -17.84
N GLU A 154 19.85 11.89 -18.70
CA GLU A 154 20.15 12.70 -19.87
C GLU A 154 19.20 12.34 -21.01
N ILE A 155 18.91 11.03 -21.16
CA ILE A 155 17.80 10.54 -21.98
C ILE A 155 16.49 11.23 -21.55
N LEU A 156 16.16 11.18 -20.26
CA LEU A 156 14.93 11.77 -19.76
C LEU A 156 14.84 13.29 -20.02
N ARG A 157 15.95 14.03 -19.82
CA ARG A 157 16.02 15.47 -20.11
C ARG A 157 15.84 15.79 -21.58
N LYS A 158 16.44 15.01 -22.48
CA LYS A 158 16.29 15.17 -23.93
C LYS A 158 14.82 15.13 -24.35
N HIS A 159 14.01 14.30 -23.70
CA HIS A 159 12.60 14.11 -24.00
C HIS A 159 11.63 14.90 -23.10
N ASN A 160 12.14 15.73 -22.17
CA ASN A 160 11.34 16.42 -21.15
C ASN A 160 10.42 15.46 -20.36
N VAL A 161 10.95 14.28 -20.01
CA VAL A 161 10.25 13.24 -19.26
C VAL A 161 10.74 13.28 -17.81
N ALA A 162 9.82 13.31 -16.84
CA ALA A 162 10.17 13.38 -15.43
C ALA A 162 10.70 12.02 -14.93
N TYR A 163 11.85 12.05 -14.26
CA TYR A 163 12.29 10.96 -13.40
C TYR A 163 11.36 10.92 -12.18
N THR A 164 10.69 9.78 -11.97
CA THR A 164 9.89 9.59 -10.77
C THR A 164 10.81 9.36 -9.58
N ILE A 165 10.82 10.33 -8.67
CA ILE A 165 11.51 10.26 -7.40
C ILE A 165 10.70 9.30 -6.50
N VAL A 166 11.32 8.22 -6.06
CA VAL A 166 10.65 7.20 -5.24
C VAL A 166 11.22 7.17 -3.83
N ASP A 167 10.34 6.99 -2.85
CA ASP A 167 10.70 6.55 -1.51
C ASP A 167 10.25 5.10 -1.33
N GLU A 168 11.22 4.18 -1.29
CA GLU A 168 10.94 2.74 -1.25
C GLU A 168 12.11 1.94 -0.64
N PRO A 169 11.91 0.70 -0.14
CA PRO A 169 12.95 -0.10 0.53
C PRO A 169 14.16 -0.46 -0.34
N LEU A 170 13.98 -0.55 -1.66
CA LEU A 170 14.99 -1.11 -2.56
C LEU A 170 15.89 -0.07 -3.21
N LEU A 171 15.38 1.15 -3.41
CA LEU A 171 16.07 2.22 -4.13
C LEU A 171 16.13 3.47 -3.25
N PRO A 172 17.27 4.16 -3.19
CA PRO A 172 17.37 5.40 -2.41
C PRO A 172 16.58 6.53 -3.09
N PRO A 173 16.06 7.50 -2.31
CA PRO A 173 15.30 8.62 -2.83
C PRO A 173 16.20 9.67 -3.52
N ALA A 174 16.68 9.34 -4.72
CA ALA A 174 17.54 10.19 -5.52
C ALA A 174 16.74 11.35 -6.14
N ILE A 175 17.15 12.59 -5.84
CA ILE A 175 16.47 13.80 -6.31
C ILE A 175 17.04 14.26 -7.65
N HIS A 176 16.37 13.89 -8.74
CA HIS A 176 16.69 14.35 -10.09
C HIS A 176 15.45 14.98 -10.73
N VAL A 177 15.61 16.22 -11.20
CA VAL A 177 14.58 16.92 -11.98
C VAL A 177 15.02 16.89 -13.44
N THR A 178 14.31 16.12 -14.25
CA THR A 178 14.64 15.88 -15.66
C THR A 178 13.61 16.45 -16.63
N ALA A 179 12.57 17.12 -16.13
CA ALA A 179 11.54 17.76 -16.92
C ALA A 179 11.15 19.11 -16.31
N ASP A 180 10.28 19.83 -17.01
CA ASP A 180 9.64 21.05 -16.53
C ASP A 180 8.81 20.86 -15.24
N PHE A 181 8.49 19.61 -14.90
CA PHE A 181 7.81 19.21 -13.68
C PHE A 181 8.58 18.10 -12.96
N ALA A 182 8.25 17.87 -11.70
CA ALA A 182 8.74 16.74 -10.93
C ALA A 182 7.59 15.85 -10.47
N TYR A 183 7.88 14.55 -10.33
CA TYR A 183 6.94 13.53 -9.91
C TYR A 183 7.54 12.73 -8.75
N VAL A 184 6.86 12.68 -7.61
CA VAL A 184 7.32 12.01 -6.40
C VAL A 184 6.30 10.95 -5.97
N ARG A 185 6.78 9.77 -5.57
CA ARG A 185 5.94 8.70 -5.03
C ARG A 185 6.51 8.18 -3.72
N TRP A 186 5.69 8.15 -2.68
CA TRP A 186 6.04 7.62 -1.37
C TRP A 186 5.37 6.26 -1.17
N HIS A 187 6.14 5.17 -1.28
CA HIS A 187 5.62 3.80 -1.15
C HIS A 187 5.63 3.30 0.30
N GLY A 188 6.47 3.89 1.16
CA GLY A 188 6.75 3.42 2.50
C GLY A 188 7.83 2.35 2.55
N HIS A 189 8.27 2.02 3.77
CA HIS A 189 9.32 1.03 4.03
C HIS A 189 8.77 -0.29 4.61
N GLY A 190 7.52 -0.63 4.30
CA GLY A 190 6.89 -1.86 4.78
C GLY A 190 7.59 -3.12 4.27
N SER A 191 7.71 -4.15 5.10
CA SER A 191 8.38 -5.41 4.74
C SER A 191 7.42 -6.48 4.20
N ARG A 192 6.20 -6.59 4.76
CA ARG A 192 5.07 -7.45 4.32
C ARG A 192 3.75 -6.92 4.91
N ILE A 193 2.86 -6.18 4.24
CA ILE A 193 2.72 -5.68 2.87
C ILE A 193 3.55 -4.40 2.68
N TRP A 194 4.18 -4.21 1.50
CA TRP A 194 5.06 -3.07 1.23
C TRP A 194 4.39 -1.71 1.53
N TYR A 195 3.14 -1.56 1.11
CA TYR A 195 2.37 -0.32 1.26
C TYR A 195 1.72 -0.15 2.64
N ASP A 196 1.89 -1.10 3.56
CA ASP A 196 1.42 -0.95 4.94
C ASP A 196 2.53 -0.29 5.77
N TYR A 197 2.52 1.04 5.74
CA TYR A 197 3.55 1.83 6.37
C TYR A 197 2.98 3.17 6.81
N ASP A 198 3.24 3.57 8.06
CA ASP A 198 2.97 4.91 8.56
C ASP A 198 4.30 5.63 8.71
N TYR A 199 4.54 6.64 7.88
CA TYR A 199 5.76 7.44 8.00
C TYR A 199 5.81 8.13 9.35
N SER A 200 6.96 8.03 10.01
CA SER A 200 7.23 8.81 11.22
C SER A 200 7.43 10.28 10.90
N ALA A 201 7.26 11.15 11.90
CA ALA A 201 7.47 12.58 11.74
C ALA A 201 8.89 12.91 11.26
N SER A 202 9.92 12.24 11.80
CA SER A 202 11.31 12.45 11.40
C SER A 202 11.58 12.04 9.95
N GLU A 203 10.92 10.98 9.45
CA GLU A 203 11.03 10.58 8.05
C GLU A 203 10.40 11.62 7.12
N LEU A 204 9.21 12.13 7.45
CA LEU A 204 8.57 13.22 6.70
C LEU A 204 9.36 14.53 6.77
N GLU A 205 9.95 14.86 7.92
CA GLU A 205 10.83 16.01 8.08
C GLU A 205 12.04 15.92 7.16
N SER A 206 12.61 14.73 6.97
CA SER A 206 13.70 14.50 6.03
C SER A 206 13.32 14.79 4.57
N TRP A 207 12.03 14.77 4.24
CA TRP A 207 11.50 15.10 2.92
C TRP A 207 11.30 16.60 2.69
N ILE A 208 11.17 17.43 3.73
CA ILE A 208 11.03 18.88 3.61
C ILE A 208 12.14 19.51 2.74
N PRO A 209 13.44 19.31 3.01
CA PRO A 209 14.49 19.89 2.17
C PRO A 209 14.47 19.35 0.73
N ARG A 210 14.15 18.06 0.54
CA ARG A 210 14.06 17.41 -0.79
C ARG A 210 12.92 17.98 -1.64
N VAL A 211 11.75 18.16 -1.04
CA VAL A 211 10.59 18.77 -1.71
C VAL A 211 10.89 20.22 -2.04
N ASN A 212 11.50 20.98 -1.13
CA ASN A 212 11.88 22.37 -1.38
C ASN A 212 12.95 22.49 -2.48
N GLU A 213 13.93 21.59 -2.54
CA GLU A 213 14.89 21.52 -3.65
C GLU A 213 14.19 21.25 -4.98
N THR A 214 13.27 20.28 -5.00
CA THR A 214 12.49 19.92 -6.18
C THR A 214 11.63 21.10 -6.66
N LYS A 215 10.95 21.80 -5.74
CA LYS A 215 10.17 23.01 -6.03
C LYS A 215 11.02 24.10 -6.67
N ARG A 216 12.28 24.29 -6.25
CA ARG A 216 13.16 25.31 -6.86
C ARG A 216 13.57 24.97 -8.29
N ARG A 217 13.57 23.69 -8.66
CA ARG A 217 14.07 23.20 -9.96
C ARG A 217 12.98 22.90 -10.98
N ALA A 218 11.73 22.72 -10.56
CA ALA A 218 10.60 22.40 -11.43
C ALA A 218 9.48 23.45 -11.34
N LYS A 219 8.76 23.68 -12.44
CA LYS A 219 7.62 24.61 -12.50
C LYS A 219 6.42 24.08 -11.70
N LYS A 220 6.23 22.76 -11.71
CA LYS A 220 5.17 22.01 -11.02
C LYS A 220 5.76 20.80 -10.30
N VAL A 221 5.19 20.44 -9.15
CA VAL A 221 5.55 19.21 -8.42
C VAL A 221 4.28 18.44 -8.10
N TYR A 222 4.24 17.19 -8.55
CA TYR A 222 3.18 16.23 -8.21
C TYR A 222 3.74 15.19 -7.26
N GLY A 223 3.04 14.92 -6.17
CA GLY A 223 3.44 13.96 -5.15
C GLY A 223 2.29 13.04 -4.76
N TYR A 224 2.53 11.74 -4.71
CA TYR A 224 1.50 10.76 -4.38
C TYR A 224 1.97 9.77 -3.32
N PHE A 225 1.26 9.74 -2.19
CA PHE A 225 1.43 8.72 -1.16
C PHE A 225 0.68 7.45 -1.56
N ASN A 226 1.39 6.32 -1.57
CA ASN A 226 0.88 5.01 -2.00
C ASN A 226 0.80 3.98 -0.87
N ASN A 227 1.23 4.36 0.34
CA ASN A 227 1.12 3.61 1.59
C ASN A 227 -0.33 3.63 2.14
N HIS A 228 -1.26 3.07 1.39
CA HIS A 228 -2.70 3.32 1.55
C HIS A 228 -3.38 2.62 2.76
N TYR A 229 -2.73 1.67 3.43
CA TYR A 229 -3.36 0.93 4.53
C TYR A 229 -3.73 1.84 5.69
N GLY A 230 -4.90 1.62 6.30
CA GLY A 230 -5.35 2.36 7.49
C GLY A 230 -5.44 3.88 7.32
N ALA A 231 -5.58 4.37 6.08
CA ALA A 231 -5.50 5.79 5.70
C ALA A 231 -4.14 6.45 5.99
N ASN A 232 -3.05 5.68 6.10
CA ASN A 232 -1.68 6.21 6.26
C ASN A 232 -1.31 7.18 5.14
N ALA A 233 -1.63 6.84 3.88
CA ALA A 233 -1.38 7.75 2.75
C ALA A 233 -2.04 9.13 2.91
N VAL A 234 -3.28 9.19 3.40
CA VAL A 234 -3.98 10.47 3.65
C VAL A 234 -3.33 11.20 4.82
N LYS A 235 -3.08 10.50 5.93
CA LYS A 235 -2.41 11.05 7.11
C LYS A 235 -1.06 11.67 6.73
N ASN A 236 -0.17 10.90 6.12
CA ASN A 236 1.19 11.33 5.82
C ASN A 236 1.24 12.41 4.73
N ALA A 237 0.32 12.37 3.75
CA ALA A 237 0.17 13.46 2.78
C ALA A 237 -0.15 14.79 3.47
N VAL A 238 -1.11 14.79 4.40
CA VAL A 238 -1.47 16.00 5.14
C VAL A 238 -0.38 16.42 6.13
N GLU A 239 0.25 15.50 6.85
CA GLU A 239 1.37 15.81 7.76
C GLU A 239 2.51 16.50 7.01
N LEU A 240 2.90 16.00 5.83
CA LEU A 240 3.92 16.64 5.01
C LEU A 240 3.47 18.02 4.53
N LEU A 241 2.20 18.20 4.15
CA LEU A 241 1.65 19.50 3.77
C LEU A 241 1.62 20.49 4.95
N GLU A 242 1.35 20.04 6.17
CA GLU A 242 1.43 20.86 7.40
C GLU A 242 2.87 21.28 7.68
N MET A 243 3.82 20.34 7.61
CA MET A 243 5.26 20.63 7.77
C MET A 243 5.79 21.61 6.72
N LEU A 244 5.23 21.58 5.51
CA LEU A 244 5.56 22.53 4.43
C LEU A 244 4.81 23.87 4.56
N ASN A 245 3.94 24.04 5.56
CA ASN A 245 3.05 25.20 5.75
C ASN A 245 2.17 25.48 4.53
N THR A 246 1.68 24.42 3.88
CA THR A 246 0.82 24.49 2.67
C THR A 246 -0.52 23.75 2.84
N ALA A 247 -0.78 23.15 4.00
CA ALA A 247 -2.03 22.44 4.25
C ALA A 247 -3.24 23.41 4.30
N THR A 248 -4.37 22.98 3.72
CA THR A 248 -5.65 23.68 3.85
C THR A 248 -6.34 23.33 5.17
N THR A 249 -7.36 24.10 5.54
CA THR A 249 -8.17 23.82 6.74
C THR A 249 -8.85 22.46 6.68
N GLU A 250 -9.35 22.06 5.49
CA GLU A 250 -10.00 20.77 5.24
C GLU A 250 -9.01 19.60 5.36
N GLN A 251 -7.77 19.79 4.90
CA GLN A 251 -6.68 18.83 5.04
C GLN A 251 -6.36 18.61 6.52
N SER A 252 -6.05 19.68 7.26
CA SER A 252 -5.76 19.58 8.70
C SER A 252 -6.93 19.01 9.51
N ALA A 253 -8.18 19.30 9.14
CA ALA A 253 -9.36 18.70 9.75
C ALA A 253 -9.43 17.18 9.50
N SER A 254 -9.09 16.75 8.29
CA SER A 254 -9.04 15.33 7.93
C SER A 254 -7.95 14.58 8.70
N LEU A 255 -6.78 15.20 8.88
CA LEU A 255 -5.70 14.64 9.71
C LEU A 255 -6.15 14.46 11.17
N ARG A 256 -6.73 15.50 11.78
CA ARG A 256 -7.27 15.41 13.15
C ARG A 256 -8.28 14.28 13.30
N LYS A 257 -9.21 14.14 12.35
CA LYS A 257 -10.19 13.04 12.32
C LYS A 257 -9.51 11.67 12.31
N ILE A 258 -8.49 11.48 11.46
CA ILE A 258 -7.74 10.22 11.37
C ILE A 258 -7.05 9.91 12.70
N VAL A 259 -6.38 10.90 13.30
CA VAL A 259 -5.70 10.74 14.59
C VAL A 259 -6.69 10.41 15.70
N GLU A 260 -7.80 11.15 15.82
CA GLU A 260 -8.87 10.90 16.79
C GLU A 260 -9.46 9.49 16.64
N HIS A 261 -9.73 9.06 15.40
CA HIS A 261 -10.25 7.71 15.14
C HIS A 261 -9.28 6.62 15.61
N ARG A 262 -7.96 6.80 15.39
CA ARG A 262 -6.93 5.87 15.85
C ARG A 262 -6.81 5.84 17.37
N THR A 263 -6.85 7.00 18.02
CA THR A 263 -6.81 7.09 19.48
C THR A 263 -8.06 6.48 20.12
N GLN A 264 -9.24 6.66 19.52
CA GLN A 264 -10.49 6.05 20.01
C GLN A 264 -10.50 4.53 19.83
N LYS A 265 -9.99 4.01 18.70
CA LYS A 265 -9.87 2.57 18.45
C LYS A 265 -8.85 1.91 19.39
N GLY A 266 -7.84 2.66 19.84
CA GLY A 266 -6.89 2.26 20.87
C GLY A 266 -7.34 2.47 22.32
N ARG A 267 -8.49 3.11 22.57
CA ARG A 267 -9.07 3.25 23.92
C ARG A 267 -10.09 2.13 24.18
N PRO A 268 -9.85 1.21 25.12
CA PRO A 268 -10.94 0.45 25.72
C PRO A 268 -11.98 1.44 26.26
N ARG A 269 -13.27 1.17 26.07
CA ARG A 269 -14.33 1.97 26.71
C ARG A 269 -14.08 1.93 28.24
N GLY A 270 -13.65 3.05 28.82
CA GLY A 270 -13.49 3.22 30.27
C GLY A 270 -12.14 3.72 30.82
N VAL A 271 -11.14 4.08 30.00
CA VAL A 271 -9.79 4.45 30.50
C VAL A 271 -9.47 5.94 30.31
N GLN A 272 -8.92 6.56 31.36
CA GLN A 272 -8.54 7.99 31.47
C GLN A 272 -7.23 8.34 30.71
N PRO A 273 -6.91 9.65 30.49
CA PRO A 273 -5.83 10.11 29.62
C PRO A 273 -4.39 9.76 30.03
N LEU A 274 -3.51 9.97 29.05
CA LEU A 274 -2.15 9.45 28.81
C LEU A 274 -1.04 9.87 29.78
N GLU A 275 -1.36 10.43 30.94
CA GLU A 275 -0.37 10.81 31.95
C GLU A 275 -0.04 9.65 32.91
N SER A 276 -0.69 8.50 32.72
CA SER A 276 -0.78 7.48 33.77
C SER A 276 0.06 6.22 33.58
N PHE A 277 0.58 5.85 32.40
CA PHE A 277 1.28 4.56 32.27
C PHE A 277 2.47 4.57 31.31
N LYS A 278 3.65 4.25 31.87
CA LYS A 278 4.89 3.87 31.18
C LYS A 278 4.81 2.41 30.72
N VAL A 279 5.55 2.12 29.65
CA VAL A 279 5.69 0.87 28.90
C VAL A 279 6.03 -0.36 29.76
N ASP A 280 5.46 -1.53 29.43
CA ASP A 280 6.09 -2.86 29.56
C ASP A 280 5.44 -3.91 28.61
N ASP A 281 6.22 -4.92 28.21
CA ASP A 281 6.03 -5.91 27.12
C ASP A 281 4.90 -6.95 27.33
N ALA A 282 3.89 -6.65 28.18
CA ALA A 282 2.81 -7.56 28.55
C ALA A 282 1.55 -7.46 27.66
N ASP A 283 1.50 -6.48 26.75
CA ASP A 283 0.27 -6.05 26.06
C ASP A 283 0.02 -6.68 24.68
N VAL A 284 0.88 -7.59 24.21
CA VAL A 284 0.68 -8.24 22.89
C VAL A 284 -0.53 -9.20 22.95
N SER A 285 -1.54 -9.00 22.08
CA SER A 285 -2.79 -9.79 22.09
C SER A 285 -2.60 -11.20 21.51
N VAL A 286 -3.59 -12.09 21.69
CA VAL A 286 -3.57 -13.43 21.06
C VAL A 286 -3.55 -13.34 19.53
N ALA A 287 -4.26 -12.36 18.97
CA ALA A 287 -4.29 -12.11 17.53
C ALA A 287 -2.89 -11.71 17.01
N ASP A 288 -2.15 -10.90 17.76
CA ASP A 288 -0.79 -10.49 17.40
C ASP A 288 0.19 -11.67 17.44
N HIS A 289 0.03 -12.58 18.40
CA HIS A 289 0.80 -13.83 18.44
C HIS A 289 0.48 -14.73 17.23
N LEU A 290 -0.80 -14.86 16.87
CA LEU A 290 -1.24 -15.65 15.71
C LEU A 290 -0.67 -15.12 14.38
N MET A 291 -0.52 -13.80 14.25
CA MET A 291 0.05 -13.17 13.06
C MET A 291 1.51 -13.57 12.78
N ARG A 292 2.22 -14.15 13.77
CA ARG A 292 3.56 -14.72 13.56
C ARG A 292 3.53 -16.04 12.79
N PHE A 293 2.40 -16.74 12.81
CA PHE A 293 2.24 -18.07 12.21
C PHE A 293 1.21 -18.11 11.06
N THR A 294 0.50 -17.01 10.81
CA THR A 294 -0.55 -16.93 9.79
C THR A 294 -0.63 -15.55 9.14
N ASP A 295 -1.55 -15.37 8.21
CA ASP A 295 -1.80 -14.09 7.52
C ASP A 295 -3.16 -13.49 7.90
N ALA A 296 -3.31 -12.16 7.74
CA ALA A 296 -4.54 -11.46 8.09
C ALA A 296 -5.81 -12.05 7.42
N PRO A 297 -5.80 -12.45 6.12
CA PRO A 297 -6.94 -13.13 5.51
C PRO A 297 -7.30 -14.46 6.18
N ARG A 298 -6.32 -15.24 6.64
CA ARG A 298 -6.54 -16.52 7.31
C ARG A 298 -6.98 -16.36 8.76
N LEU A 299 -6.45 -15.36 9.47
CA LEU A 299 -6.92 -14.96 10.80
C LEU A 299 -8.38 -14.48 10.74
N SER A 300 -8.71 -13.57 9.82
CA SER A 300 -10.09 -13.09 9.61
C SER A 300 -11.05 -14.21 9.23
N ARG A 301 -10.60 -15.19 8.43
CA ARG A 301 -11.40 -16.38 8.13
C ARG A 301 -11.59 -17.28 9.36
N GLY A 302 -10.65 -17.29 10.29
CA GLY A 302 -10.76 -17.98 11.57
C GLY A 302 -11.78 -17.29 12.50
N GLU A 303 -11.71 -15.97 12.63
CA GLU A 303 -12.66 -15.16 13.42
C GLU A 303 -14.12 -15.36 12.97
N LYS A 304 -14.32 -15.58 11.67
CA LYS A 304 -15.64 -15.78 11.05
C LYS A 304 -16.19 -17.19 11.14
N ILE A 305 -15.42 -18.16 11.64
CA ILE A 305 -15.96 -19.50 11.93
C ILE A 305 -16.94 -19.34 13.09
N ASP A 306 -18.12 -19.96 13.01
CA ASP A 306 -19.08 -19.85 14.09
C ASP A 306 -18.53 -20.48 15.39
N ASP A 307 -18.92 -19.95 16.54
CA ASP A 307 -18.52 -20.51 17.84
C ASP A 307 -19.08 -21.92 18.02
N SER A 308 -20.26 -22.23 17.47
CA SER A 308 -20.87 -23.57 17.53
C SER A 308 -20.13 -24.61 16.70
N GLU A 309 -19.23 -24.19 15.80
CA GLU A 309 -18.42 -25.08 14.98
C GLU A 309 -17.14 -25.52 15.69
N LEU A 310 -16.83 -25.02 16.90
CA LEU A 310 -15.67 -25.39 17.69
C LEU A 310 -16.11 -26.01 19.03
N THR A 311 -15.67 -27.24 19.28
CA THR A 311 -15.81 -27.92 20.57
C THR A 311 -14.43 -28.15 21.15
N ILE A 312 -14.17 -27.63 22.35
CA ILE A 312 -12.92 -27.89 23.07
C ILE A 312 -13.18 -29.04 24.04
N ASN A 313 -12.61 -30.21 23.74
CA ASN A 313 -12.88 -31.46 24.44
C ASN A 313 -12.02 -31.60 25.72
N LEU A 314 -10.77 -31.12 25.68
CA LEU A 314 -9.84 -31.18 26.79
C LEU A 314 -8.93 -29.94 26.79
N VAL A 315 -8.76 -29.35 27.97
CA VAL A 315 -7.74 -28.35 28.24
C VAL A 315 -7.11 -28.71 29.58
N SER A 316 -5.88 -29.21 29.56
CA SER A 316 -5.04 -29.44 30.75
C SER A 316 -3.75 -28.62 30.67
N GLU A 317 -2.89 -28.76 31.67
CA GLU A 317 -1.56 -28.14 31.68
C GLU A 317 -0.67 -28.71 30.55
N ASP A 318 -0.88 -29.96 30.17
CA ASP A 318 0.00 -30.69 29.24
C ASP A 318 -0.63 -30.92 27.86
N ARG A 319 -1.95 -30.76 27.70
CA ARG A 319 -2.64 -31.12 26.44
C ARG A 319 -3.89 -30.29 26.15
N ILE A 320 -4.08 -29.96 24.88
CA ILE A 320 -5.29 -29.30 24.36
C ILE A 320 -5.87 -30.16 23.24
N GLN A 321 -7.13 -30.57 23.36
CA GLN A 321 -7.85 -31.31 22.33
C GLN A 321 -9.13 -30.57 21.96
N ALA A 322 -9.35 -30.40 20.65
CA ALA A 322 -10.53 -29.74 20.14
C ALA A 322 -10.98 -30.35 18.81
N GLU A 323 -12.27 -30.24 18.54
CA GLU A 323 -12.88 -30.53 17.25
C GLU A 323 -13.41 -29.23 16.66
N ILE A 324 -13.13 -29.01 15.39
CA ILE A 324 -13.62 -27.85 14.66
C ILE A 324 -14.19 -28.29 13.33
N ARG A 325 -15.52 -28.17 13.18
CA ARG A 325 -16.31 -28.82 12.13
C ARG A 325 -16.18 -30.34 12.21
N SER A 326 -15.50 -30.94 11.25
CA SER A 326 -15.21 -32.38 11.16
C SER A 326 -13.72 -32.68 11.29
N TYR A 327 -12.94 -31.71 11.77
CA TYR A 327 -11.48 -31.77 11.85
C TYR A 327 -11.03 -31.83 13.31
N VAL A 328 -10.00 -32.61 13.60
CA VAL A 328 -9.45 -32.81 14.95
C VAL A 328 -8.20 -31.97 15.13
N VAL A 329 -8.07 -31.32 16.29
CA VAL A 329 -6.85 -30.63 16.74
C VAL A 329 -6.36 -31.26 18.03
N ASP A 330 -5.08 -31.61 18.08
CA ASP A 330 -4.40 -32.16 19.25
C ASP A 330 -3.08 -31.39 19.47
N ILE A 331 -2.95 -30.74 20.61
CA ILE A 331 -1.75 -30.00 21.02
C ILE A 331 -1.19 -30.67 22.26
N ASP A 332 -0.03 -31.29 22.12
CA ASP A 332 0.74 -31.88 23.20
C ASP A 332 1.84 -30.88 23.60
N LEU A 333 1.71 -30.30 24.79
CA LEU A 333 2.61 -29.26 25.29
C LEU A 333 3.90 -29.85 25.87
N GLU A 334 3.85 -31.09 26.36
CA GLU A 334 5.01 -31.81 26.89
C GLU A 334 5.93 -32.26 25.74
N GLU A 335 5.36 -32.90 24.73
CA GLU A 335 6.08 -33.36 23.53
C GLU A 335 6.20 -32.29 22.44
N ARG A 336 5.74 -31.06 22.71
CA ARG A 336 5.71 -29.91 21.76
C ARG A 336 5.23 -30.29 20.37
N THR A 337 4.10 -31.00 20.32
CA THR A 337 3.55 -31.52 19.07
C THR A 337 2.16 -30.93 18.81
N LEU A 338 1.98 -30.35 17.62
CA LEU A 338 0.71 -29.82 17.14
C LEU A 338 0.22 -30.68 15.97
N ARG A 339 -0.91 -31.36 16.13
CA ARG A 339 -1.53 -32.21 15.12
C ARG A 339 -2.88 -31.67 14.68
N HIS A 340 -3.12 -31.73 13.38
CA HIS A 340 -4.41 -31.38 12.78
C HIS A 340 -4.60 -32.07 11.42
N ASP A 341 -5.82 -32.27 10.97
CA ASP A 341 -6.17 -33.06 9.77
C ASP A 341 -6.73 -32.23 8.60
N CYS A 342 -6.90 -30.91 8.72
CA CYS A 342 -7.49 -30.13 7.63
C CYS A 342 -6.56 -29.89 6.43
N ASP A 343 -7.13 -29.74 5.23
CA ASP A 343 -6.37 -29.54 3.98
C ASP A 343 -5.46 -28.30 3.99
N ASP A 344 -5.90 -27.22 4.64
CA ASP A 344 -5.13 -25.97 4.70
C ASP A 344 -3.93 -26.09 5.65
N TRP A 345 -4.09 -26.90 6.69
CA TRP A 345 -3.01 -27.28 7.59
C TRP A 345 -2.00 -28.17 6.89
N ARG A 346 -2.44 -29.23 6.21
CA ARG A 346 -1.57 -30.15 5.44
C ARG A 346 -0.64 -29.40 4.47
N LYS A 347 -1.14 -28.36 3.80
CA LYS A 347 -0.35 -27.51 2.89
C LYS A 347 0.64 -26.56 3.58
N GLY A 348 0.51 -26.37 4.90
CA GLY A 348 1.26 -25.41 5.71
C GLY A 348 2.21 -26.03 6.74
N VAL A 349 2.17 -27.36 6.94
CA VAL A 349 2.94 -28.09 7.96
C VAL A 349 4.45 -27.81 7.84
N ASP A 350 5.03 -27.99 6.66
CA ASP A 350 6.48 -27.80 6.42
C ASP A 350 6.97 -26.39 6.76
N ARG A 351 6.06 -25.41 6.73
CA ARG A 351 6.36 -23.99 7.01
C ARG A 351 5.97 -23.57 8.42
N LYS A 352 5.49 -24.51 9.25
CA LYS A 352 4.93 -24.27 10.59
C LYS A 352 3.88 -23.13 10.57
N ARG A 353 3.00 -23.14 9.56
CA ARG A 353 1.97 -22.12 9.33
C ARG A 353 0.62 -22.59 9.86
N LEU A 354 0.02 -21.82 10.77
CA LEU A 354 -1.30 -22.13 11.32
C LEU A 354 -2.40 -21.86 10.29
N CYS A 355 -3.37 -22.77 10.19
CA CYS A 355 -4.55 -22.63 9.36
C CYS A 355 -5.63 -21.76 10.05
N LYS A 356 -6.74 -21.47 9.34
CA LYS A 356 -7.88 -20.72 9.90
C LYS A 356 -8.53 -21.40 11.12
N HIS A 357 -8.51 -22.73 11.19
CA HIS A 357 -9.12 -23.48 12.29
C HIS A 357 -8.31 -23.34 13.58
N LEU A 358 -6.98 -23.40 13.47
CA LEU A 358 -6.08 -23.16 14.59
C LEU A 358 -6.16 -21.71 15.08
N ALA A 359 -6.30 -20.75 14.16
CA ALA A 359 -6.58 -19.36 14.55
C ALA A 359 -7.88 -19.25 15.37
N LYS A 360 -8.97 -19.90 14.94
CA LYS A 360 -10.23 -19.95 15.69
C LYS A 360 -10.07 -20.58 17.08
N LEU A 361 -9.35 -21.70 17.18
CA LEU A 361 -9.08 -22.36 18.46
C LEU A 361 -8.35 -21.42 19.43
N PHE A 362 -7.22 -20.84 19.01
CA PHE A 362 -6.43 -19.97 19.88
C PHE A 362 -7.16 -18.69 20.29
N LEU A 363 -8.01 -18.14 19.42
CA LEU A 363 -8.88 -17.01 19.77
C LEU A 363 -9.96 -17.37 20.81
N LYS A 364 -10.23 -18.66 21.04
CA LYS A 364 -11.23 -19.17 22.00
C LYS A 364 -10.65 -19.78 23.26
N LEU A 365 -9.36 -20.09 23.26
CA LEU A 365 -8.66 -20.45 24.49
C LEU A 365 -8.59 -19.25 25.46
N PRO A 366 -8.47 -19.50 26.78
CA PRO A 366 -8.18 -18.45 27.73
C PRO A 366 -6.96 -17.63 27.27
N PRO A 367 -7.03 -16.28 27.22
CA PRO A 367 -5.97 -15.48 26.61
C PRO A 367 -4.58 -15.70 27.19
N GLY A 368 -4.46 -15.94 28.50
CA GLY A 368 -3.18 -16.26 29.14
C GLY A 368 -2.57 -17.56 28.60
N GLN A 369 -3.38 -18.61 28.50
CA GLN A 369 -2.95 -19.91 27.98
C GLN A 369 -2.63 -19.85 26.48
N ALA A 370 -3.47 -19.18 25.69
CA ALA A 370 -3.22 -19.01 24.25
C ALA A 370 -1.90 -18.26 23.99
N LYS A 371 -1.63 -17.18 24.73
CA LYS A 371 -0.37 -16.42 24.64
C LYS A 371 0.82 -17.27 25.07
N GLN A 372 0.72 -18.03 26.16
CA GLN A 372 1.79 -18.91 26.64
C GLN A 372 2.16 -19.96 25.58
N VAL A 373 1.16 -20.64 25.01
CA VAL A 373 1.39 -21.68 24.00
C VAL A 373 1.97 -21.10 22.71
N LEU A 374 1.39 -19.99 22.20
CA LEU A 374 1.89 -19.35 20.97
C LEU A 374 3.27 -18.71 21.17
N GLY A 375 3.55 -18.20 22.39
CA GLY A 375 4.85 -17.70 22.79
C GLY A 375 5.91 -18.79 22.78
N ASP A 376 5.64 -19.92 23.46
CA ASP A 376 6.54 -21.08 23.47
C ASP A 376 6.74 -21.65 22.06
N MET A 377 5.68 -21.77 21.26
CA MET A 377 5.77 -22.16 19.85
C MET A 377 6.66 -21.23 19.01
N TRP A 378 6.73 -19.95 19.36
CA TRP A 378 7.50 -18.97 18.62
C TRP A 378 8.96 -18.97 19.04
N GLU A 379 9.22 -18.96 20.34
CA GLU A 379 10.57 -18.98 20.91
C GLU A 379 11.27 -20.31 20.66
N ASN A 380 10.53 -21.42 20.76
CA ASN A 380 11.05 -22.77 20.61
C ASN A 380 10.66 -23.41 19.27
N ARG A 381 10.49 -22.58 18.24
CA ARG A 381 9.88 -22.96 16.96
C ARG A 381 10.49 -24.20 16.34
N ASP A 382 11.79 -24.40 16.40
CA ASP A 382 12.46 -25.56 15.79
C ASP A 382 12.19 -26.87 16.54
N SER A 383 11.98 -26.81 17.86
CA SER A 383 11.66 -27.98 18.69
C SER A 383 10.21 -28.46 18.53
N TRP A 384 9.31 -27.59 18.07
CA TRP A 384 7.91 -27.93 17.86
C TRP A 384 7.70 -28.78 16.60
N ARG A 385 6.97 -29.89 16.73
CA ARG A 385 6.59 -30.76 15.61
C ARG A 385 5.18 -30.44 15.16
N PHE A 386 5.04 -30.11 13.88
CA PHE A 386 3.74 -29.87 13.25
C PHE A 386 3.44 -31.11 12.42
N GLU A 387 2.35 -31.82 12.71
CA GLU A 387 2.03 -33.10 12.07
C GLU A 387 0.63 -33.06 11.47
N ALA A 388 0.49 -33.65 10.28
CA ALA A 388 -0.82 -33.94 9.72
C ALA A 388 -1.26 -35.32 10.18
N ILE A 389 -2.46 -35.42 10.75
CA ILE A 389 -3.10 -36.70 11.09
C ILE A 389 -4.17 -37.09 10.07
#